data_AF-A0A925B564-F1
#
_entry.id   AF-A0A925B564-F1
#
_cell.length_a   1.000
_cell.length_b   1.000
_cell.length_c   1.000
_cell.angle_alpha   90.00
_cell.angle_beta   90.00
_cell.angle_gamma   90.00
#
_symmetry.space_group_name_H-M   'P 1'
#
loop_
_entity.id
_entity.type
_entity.pdbx_description
1 polymer ?
#
loop_
_entity_poly.entity_id
_entity_poly.type
_entity_poly.pdbx_seq_one_letter_code
_entity_poly.pdbx_strand_id
1 'polypeptide(L)'
;MPALPGLLLLGVLALLAVPAVAAEPTRVGIAYLALTPKRVTSQIVLDPPLTDEGVQGARLALADNQTTGRFLNQSFALNESVQADPDAVLAAARTMLAAGERVIVTDLPAALLLQVAGLPGADAAIL
;
A
#
# COMPACT_ATOMS: atom_id res chain seq x y z
N MET A 1 -63.92 8.50 25.10
CA MET A 1 -62.71 9.05 24.44
C MET A 1 -61.59 8.03 24.62
N PRO A 2 -61.31 7.12 23.67
CA PRO A 2 -60.25 6.13 23.86
C PRO A 2 -58.90 6.80 23.61
N ALA A 3 -58.13 6.97 24.68
CA ALA A 3 -56.83 7.63 24.66
C ALA A 3 -55.75 6.66 24.21
N LEU A 4 -55.34 6.78 22.94
CA LEU A 4 -53.95 6.88 22.49
C LEU A 4 -52.85 6.08 23.26
N PRO A 5 -52.89 4.74 23.40
CA PRO A 5 -51.74 4.01 23.96
C PRO A 5 -50.70 3.66 22.87
N GLY A 6 -51.16 3.50 21.62
CA GLY A 6 -50.32 3.04 20.51
C GLY A 6 -49.32 4.07 19.98
N LEU A 7 -49.61 5.37 20.15
CA LEU A 7 -48.76 6.44 19.62
C LEU A 7 -47.49 6.64 20.48
N LEU A 8 -47.59 6.38 21.79
CA LEU A 8 -46.46 6.45 22.72
C LEU A 8 -45.49 5.27 22.53
N LEU A 9 -45.99 4.09 22.16
CA LEU A 9 -45.16 2.91 21.93
C LEU A 9 -44.33 3.02 20.63
N LEU A 10 -44.86 3.69 19.59
CA LEU A 10 -44.12 3.94 18.35
C LEU A 10 -42.99 4.97 18.52
N GLY A 11 -43.19 5.99 19.35
CA GLY A 11 -42.19 7.02 19.61
C GLY A 11 -40.94 6.49 20.33
N VAL A 12 -41.11 5.50 21.22
CA VAL A 12 -40.00 4.86 21.95
C VAL A 12 -39.18 3.94 21.04
N LEU A 13 -39.81 3.28 20.06
CA LEU A 13 -39.10 2.40 19.13
C LEU A 13 -38.20 3.18 18.15
N ALA A 14 -38.62 4.38 17.74
CA ALA A 14 -37.83 5.26 16.88
C ALA A 14 -36.59 5.86 17.58
N LEU A 15 -36.63 6.00 18.91
CA LEU A 15 -35.52 6.53 19.70
C LEU A 15 -34.40 5.50 19.97
N LEU A 16 -34.67 4.21 19.73
CA LEU A 16 -33.71 3.10 19.87
C LEU A 16 -33.01 2.71 18.57
N ALA A 17 -33.35 3.37 17.45
CA ALA A 17 -32.71 3.13 16.16
C ALA A 17 -31.34 3.83 16.11
N VAL A 18 -30.31 3.17 16.67
CA VAL A 18 -28.92 3.60 16.45
C VAL A 18 -28.54 3.20 15.02
N PRO A 19 -28.13 4.14 14.14
CA PRO A 19 -27.67 3.78 12.81
C PRO A 19 -26.41 2.92 12.95
N ALA A 20 -26.41 1.75 12.33
CA ALA A 20 -25.20 0.95 12.17
C ALA A 20 -24.25 1.70 11.23
N VAL A 21 -23.25 2.37 11.80
CA VAL A 21 -22.16 2.97 11.04
C VAL A 21 -21.22 1.84 10.62
N ALA A 22 -21.13 1.57 9.32
CA ALA A 22 -20.15 0.62 8.80
C ALA A 22 -18.74 1.16 9.08
N ALA A 23 -17.85 0.29 9.58
CA ALA A 23 -16.46 0.66 9.82
C ALA A 23 -15.78 1.02 8.49
N GLU A 24 -15.03 2.13 8.46
CA GLU A 24 -14.27 2.50 7.28
C GLU A 24 -13.25 1.41 6.92
N PRO A 25 -13.00 1.15 5.62
CA PRO A 25 -12.02 0.19 5.21
C PRO A 25 -10.64 0.54 5.76
N THR A 26 -9.91 -0.44 6.28
CA THR A 26 -8.52 -0.24 6.68
C THR A 26 -7.69 -0.02 5.41
N ARG A 27 -7.07 1.16 5.30
CA ARG A 27 -6.20 1.50 4.16
C ARG A 27 -4.77 1.06 4.45
N VAL A 28 -4.24 0.22 3.57
CA VAL A 28 -2.86 -0.24 3.61
C VAL A 28 -2.13 0.40 2.43
N GLY A 29 -1.30 1.40 2.72
CA GLY A 29 -0.40 2.01 1.73
C GLY A 29 0.89 1.21 1.63
N ILE A 30 1.28 0.86 0.41
CA ILE A 30 2.50 0.12 0.09
C ILE A 30 3.31 0.98 -0.87
N ALA A 31 4.58 1.17 -0.57
CA ALA A 31 5.54 1.77 -1.46
C ALA A 31 6.35 0.68 -2.16
N TYR A 32 6.73 0.90 -3.41
CA TYR A 32 7.69 0.07 -4.13
C TYR A 32 8.84 0.96 -4.58
N LEU A 33 10.06 0.65 -4.14
CA LEU A 33 11.25 1.41 -4.44
C LEU A 33 12.30 0.51 -5.10
N ALA A 34 12.69 0.83 -6.31
CA ALA A 34 13.65 0.04 -7.07
C ALA A 34 14.74 0.87 -7.74
N LEU A 35 15.90 0.25 -7.90
CA LEU A 35 16.97 0.71 -8.77
C LEU A 35 16.90 -0.10 -10.06
N THR A 36 16.79 0.57 -11.21
CA THR A 36 16.83 -0.10 -12.51
C THR A 36 18.11 -0.93 -12.63
N PRO A 37 18.02 -2.27 -12.74
CA PRO A 37 19.19 -3.10 -12.75
C PRO A 37 19.97 -2.89 -14.05
N LYS A 38 21.26 -2.56 -13.92
CA LYS A 38 22.16 -2.53 -15.08
C LYS A 38 22.47 -3.96 -15.53
N ARG A 39 21.62 -4.51 -16.40
CA ARG A 39 21.85 -5.85 -16.94
C ARG A 39 22.87 -5.82 -18.06
N VAL A 40 23.83 -6.73 -18.00
CA VAL A 40 24.68 -7.07 -19.14
C VAL A 40 23.96 -8.16 -19.91
N THR A 41 23.36 -7.81 -21.06
CA THR A 41 22.69 -8.79 -21.90
C THR A 41 23.74 -9.72 -22.53
N SER A 42 23.63 -11.02 -22.29
CA SER A 42 24.43 -12.03 -22.99
C SER A 42 24.04 -12.05 -24.48
N GLN A 43 25.00 -12.29 -25.37
CA GLN A 43 24.77 -12.36 -26.81
C GLN A 43 23.91 -13.56 -27.25
N ILE A 44 23.62 -14.50 -26.34
CA ILE A 44 22.88 -15.76 -26.60
C ILE A 44 21.44 -15.69 -26.05
N VAL A 45 20.96 -14.50 -25.69
CA VAL A 45 19.62 -14.32 -25.14
C VAL A 45 18.58 -14.48 -26.27
N LEU A 46 17.69 -15.47 -26.16
CA LEU A 46 16.63 -15.77 -27.14
C LEU A 46 15.41 -14.85 -26.98
N ASP A 47 15.10 -14.45 -25.74
CA ASP A 47 13.96 -13.61 -25.39
C ASP A 47 14.41 -12.22 -24.92
N PRO A 48 13.70 -11.13 -25.23
CA PRO A 48 14.05 -9.81 -24.72
C PRO A 48 14.15 -9.78 -23.18
N PRO A 49 15.13 -9.08 -22.60
CA PRO A 49 15.24 -8.97 -21.15
C PRO A 49 14.03 -8.19 -20.58
N LEU A 50 13.36 -8.75 -19.58
CA LEU A 50 12.20 -8.13 -18.92
C LEU A 50 12.63 -6.90 -18.12
N THR A 51 12.12 -5.70 -18.36
CA THR A 51 12.67 -4.48 -17.72
C THR A 51 12.01 -4.08 -16.39
N ASP A 52 10.88 -4.70 -16.06
CA ASP A 52 9.95 -4.24 -15.02
C ASP A 52 9.36 -5.37 -14.17
N GLU A 53 9.99 -6.55 -14.19
CA GLU A 53 9.50 -7.77 -13.52
C GLU A 53 9.12 -7.57 -12.03
N GLY A 54 9.93 -6.81 -11.29
CA GLY A 54 9.64 -6.51 -9.88
C GLY A 54 8.39 -5.64 -9.69
N VAL A 55 8.24 -4.55 -10.48
CA VAL A 55 7.04 -3.69 -10.44
C VAL A 55 5.81 -4.48 -10.88
N GLN A 56 5.94 -5.30 -11.93
CA GLN A 56 4.85 -6.13 -12.42
C GLN A 56 4.41 -7.15 -11.36
N GLY A 57 5.35 -7.72 -10.60
CA GLY A 57 5.06 -8.54 -9.43
C GLY A 57 4.30 -7.78 -8.33
N ALA A 58 4.72 -6.55 -8.01
CA ALA A 58 4.04 -5.71 -7.02
C ALA A 58 2.60 -5.35 -7.44
N ARG A 59 2.38 -5.04 -8.72
CA ARG A 59 1.05 -4.78 -9.28
C ARG A 59 0.16 -6.02 -9.27
N LEU A 60 0.70 -7.19 -9.58
CA LEU A 60 -0.01 -8.46 -9.50
C LEU A 60 -0.46 -8.72 -8.05
N ALA A 61 0.46 -8.58 -7.09
CA ALA A 61 0.16 -8.74 -5.67
C ALA A 61 -0.89 -7.72 -5.19
N LEU A 62 -0.87 -6.47 -5.69
CA LEU A 62 -1.90 -5.48 -5.41
C LEU A 62 -3.28 -5.95 -5.91
N ALA A 63 -3.36 -6.43 -7.16
CA ALA A 63 -4.61 -6.91 -7.74
C ALA A 63 -5.17 -8.10 -6.95
N ASP A 64 -4.34 -9.06 -6.58
CA ASP A 64 -4.72 -10.20 -5.76
C ASP A 64 -5.21 -9.76 -4.36
N ASN A 65 -4.50 -8.83 -3.72
CA ASN A 65 -4.87 -8.29 -2.42
C ASN A 65 -6.16 -7.47 -2.46
N GLN A 66 -6.48 -6.80 -3.57
CA GLN A 66 -7.76 -6.11 -3.74
C GLN A 66 -8.95 -7.08 -3.78
N THR A 67 -8.78 -8.29 -4.32
CA THR A 67 -9.85 -9.30 -4.30
C THR A 67 -10.11 -9.84 -2.89
N THR A 68 -9.04 -10.21 -2.17
CA THR A 68 -9.12 -10.82 -0.84
C THR A 68 -9.41 -9.78 0.26
N GLY A 69 -8.81 -8.60 0.17
CA GLY A 69 -8.95 -7.51 1.13
C GLY A 69 -10.38 -7.01 1.29
N ARG A 70 -11.21 -7.08 0.24
CA ARG A 70 -12.63 -6.71 0.31
C ARG A 70 -13.40 -7.56 1.32
N PHE A 71 -13.06 -8.83 1.48
CA PHE A 71 -13.68 -9.69 2.49
C PHE A 71 -13.29 -9.30 3.92
N LEU A 72 -12.10 -8.72 4.08
CA LEU A 72 -11.55 -8.26 5.37
C LEU A 72 -11.79 -6.77 5.65
N ASN A 73 -12.59 -6.09 4.82
CA ASN A 73 -12.77 -4.63 4.86
C ASN A 73 -11.44 -3.86 4.81
N GLN A 74 -10.54 -4.31 3.94
CA GLN A 74 -9.23 -3.70 3.68
C GLN A 74 -9.16 -3.19 2.24
N SER A 75 -8.42 -2.11 2.05
CA SER A 75 -8.08 -1.56 0.73
C SER A 75 -6.59 -1.30 0.64
N PHE A 76 -6.00 -1.58 -0.52
CA PHE A 76 -4.56 -1.47 -0.75
C PHE A 76 -4.27 -0.41 -1.82
N ALA A 77 -3.21 0.36 -1.62
CA ALA A 77 -2.70 1.32 -2.58
C ALA A 77 -1.19 1.11 -2.78
N LEU A 78 -0.72 1.25 -4.02
CA LEU A 78 0.68 1.08 -4.37
C LEU A 78 1.25 2.40 -4.90
N ASN A 79 2.33 2.89 -4.29
CA ASN A 79 3.14 3.99 -4.78
C ASN A 79 4.46 3.45 -5.36
N GLU A 80 4.65 3.57 -6.67
CA GLU A 80 5.79 2.98 -7.37
C GLU A 80 6.86 4.04 -7.67
N SER A 81 8.12 3.75 -7.35
CA SER A 81 9.28 4.57 -7.69
C SER A 81 10.41 3.68 -8.19
N VAL A 82 10.72 3.79 -9.49
CA VAL A 82 11.86 3.11 -10.11
C VAL A 82 12.83 4.17 -10.60
N GLN A 83 14.05 4.13 -10.11
CA GLN A 83 15.09 5.11 -10.42
C GLN A 83 16.26 4.44 -11.13
N ALA A 84 16.90 5.14 -12.06
CA ALA A 84 18.08 4.62 -12.76
C ALA A 84 19.40 4.88 -12.01
N ASP A 85 19.36 5.67 -10.95
CA ASP A 85 20.53 6.20 -10.24
C ASP A 85 20.39 6.02 -8.72
N PRO A 86 21.44 5.57 -8.00
CA PRO A 86 21.40 5.38 -6.56
C PRO A 86 21.08 6.65 -5.74
N ASP A 87 21.55 7.83 -6.15
CA ASP A 87 21.26 9.07 -5.42
C ASP A 87 19.79 9.46 -5.59
N ALA A 88 19.23 9.24 -6.78
CA ALA A 88 17.81 9.39 -7.03
C ALA A 88 16.96 8.40 -6.21
N VAL A 89 17.41 7.15 -6.01
CA VAL A 89 16.76 6.20 -5.09
C VAL A 89 16.74 6.75 -3.66
N LEU A 90 17.86 7.27 -3.16
CA LEU A 90 17.94 7.82 -1.80
C LEU A 90 17.04 9.05 -1.66
N ALA A 91 16.95 9.91 -2.66
CA ALA A 91 16.04 11.05 -2.67
C ALA A 91 14.57 10.62 -2.66
N ALA A 92 14.21 9.60 -3.47
CA ALA A 92 12.87 9.02 -3.47
C ALA A 92 12.53 8.39 -2.11
N ALA A 93 13.43 7.62 -1.52
CA ALA A 93 13.26 7.03 -0.19
C ALA A 93 13.00 8.09 0.89
N ARG A 94 13.78 9.18 0.90
CA ARG A 94 13.57 10.31 1.83
C ARG A 94 12.17 10.90 1.66
N THR A 95 11.72 11.06 0.42
CA THR A 95 10.39 11.61 0.10
C THR A 95 9.28 10.67 0.61
N MET A 96 9.40 9.37 0.35
CA MET A 96 8.45 8.34 0.81
C MET A 96 8.35 8.29 2.34
N LEU A 97 9.49 8.25 3.03
CA LEU A 97 9.55 8.23 4.50
C LEU A 97 8.97 9.51 5.12
N ALA A 98 9.28 10.68 4.55
CA ALA A 98 8.74 11.97 4.97
C ALA A 98 7.22 12.08 4.72
N ALA A 99 6.71 11.44 3.67
CA ALA A 99 5.28 11.35 3.37
C ALA A 99 4.52 10.39 4.31
N GLY A 100 5.22 9.68 5.19
CA GLY A 100 4.60 8.78 6.15
C GLY A 100 4.48 7.32 5.68
N GLU A 101 5.13 6.95 4.58
CA GLU A 101 5.13 5.56 4.11
C GLU A 101 5.96 4.67 5.05
N ARG A 102 5.39 3.54 5.45
CA ARG A 102 5.97 2.63 6.45
C ARG A 102 6.08 1.18 5.98
N VAL A 103 5.43 0.82 4.87
CA VAL A 103 5.57 -0.48 4.23
C VAL A 103 6.16 -0.21 2.87
N ILE A 104 7.45 -0.49 2.71
CA ILE A 104 8.21 -0.22 1.49
C ILE A 104 8.80 -1.54 1.02
N VAL A 105 8.34 -2.01 -0.14
CA VAL A 105 8.93 -3.16 -0.82
C VAL A 105 10.12 -2.64 -1.63
N THR A 106 11.30 -3.21 -1.39
CA THR A 106 12.53 -2.76 -2.04
C THR A 106 13.06 -3.78 -3.04
N ASP A 107 13.46 -3.29 -4.21
CA ASP A 107 14.25 -4.03 -5.20
C ASP A 107 15.56 -3.28 -5.42
N LEU A 108 16.44 -3.42 -4.42
CA LEU A 108 17.67 -2.65 -4.29
C LEU A 108 18.86 -3.56 -3.98
N PRO A 109 20.07 -3.25 -4.48
CA PRO A 109 21.29 -3.89 -4.01
C PRO A 109 21.45 -3.72 -2.50
N ALA A 110 21.98 -4.75 -1.81
CA ALA A 110 22.09 -4.76 -0.36
C ALA A 110 22.76 -3.50 0.23
N ALA A 111 23.83 -3.00 -0.39
CA ALA A 111 24.52 -1.79 0.06
C ALA A 111 23.65 -0.52 -0.04
N LEU A 112 22.76 -0.44 -1.03
CA LEU A 112 21.84 0.68 -1.19
C LEU A 112 20.64 0.55 -0.24
N LEU A 113 20.12 -0.66 -0.05
CA LEU A 113 19.08 -0.95 0.95
C LEU A 113 19.53 -0.56 2.36
N LEU A 114 20.77 -0.89 2.75
CA LEU A 114 21.31 -0.50 4.05
C LEU A 114 21.42 1.02 4.21
N GLN A 115 21.73 1.76 3.13
CA GLN A 115 21.72 3.22 3.15
C GLN A 115 20.30 3.77 3.33
N VAL A 116 19.30 3.18 2.66
CA VAL A 116 17.89 3.52 2.84
C VAL A 116 17.44 3.25 4.28
N ALA A 117 17.82 2.10 4.85
CA ALA A 117 17.52 1.75 6.24
C ALA A 117 18.17 2.68 7.27
N GLY A 118 19.26 3.37 6.89
CA GLY A 118 19.91 4.39 7.72
C GLY A 118 19.30 5.78 7.60
N LEU A 119 18.28 5.99 6.77
CA LEU A 119 17.64 7.29 6.61
C LEU A 119 16.76 7.64 7.83
N PRO A 120 16.61 8.93 8.17
CA PRO A 120 15.66 9.35 9.19
C PRO A 120 14.24 8.86 8.90
N GLY A 121 13.59 8.22 9.88
CA GLY A 121 12.25 7.66 9.77
C GLY A 121 12.18 6.24 9.22
N ALA A 122 13.30 5.67 8.75
CA ALA A 122 13.35 4.28 8.29
C ALA A 122 13.23 3.26 9.43
N ASP A 123 13.54 3.65 10.67
CA ASP A 123 13.38 2.86 11.89
C ASP A 123 11.91 2.52 12.20
N ALA A 124 10.98 3.34 11.72
CA ALA A 124 9.55 3.09 11.81
C ALA A 124 8.98 2.36 10.58
N ALA A 125 9.80 2.12 9.55
CA ALA A 125 9.39 1.48 8.31
C ALA A 125 9.87 0.02 8.25
N ILE A 126 9.11 -0.80 7.56
CA ILE A 126 9.50 -2.13 7.10
C ILE A 126 9.97 -1.97 5.65
N LEU A 127 11.19 -2.41 5.37
CA LEU A 127 11.90 -2.28 4.09
C LEU A 127 12.23 -3.64 3.46
#